data_AF-A0A3S5XZP8-F1
#
_entry.id   AF-A0A3S5XZP8-F1
#
_cell.length_a   1.000
_cell.length_b   1.000
_cell.length_c   1.000
_cell.angle_alpha   90.00
_cell.angle_beta   90.00
_cell.angle_gamma   90.00
#
_symmetry.space_group_name_H-M   'P 1'
#
loop_
_entity.id
_entity.type
_entity.pdbx_description
1 polymer ?
#
loop_
_entity_poly.entity_id
_entity_poly.type
_entity_poly.pdbx_seq_one_letter_code
_entity_poly.pdbx_strand_id
1 'polypeptide(L)'
;MDNKKIYISISHLMFNVIKNNKLKYYLRKDEAFRKEVIKLIDLLLLLESDKFKCRYNRKKIAAEFAKAYVKITKVSNRFEVPEDEMNSEEIYAEYSRVVGFISENYKTARKTLTNEEELFTIEDIELNGKLSADFVKKMDEKLADEAKEKAEKEAKEKAEKEKTNSEDKKTTNSENINQQNFKQQNFNQQQNFFGGNMGGDMPQNIFLNPKFYPFKTKPKYMPILKKCFTLLMLITIVFYVTLVIYVGTVRVDLDYKNQSSLIHVLLPKAKWEAGFEYWIVTTSANAKVPSFSTNVDIFAKSTTNIGSIIFAIFYLLWFGYIGYTFWKKQDASRLKFRVSGFTLLIVAVFVFFLLFETAGSISNDLVMKKWNSYGSLSIKLAGETNPIPINDFNYYDDFIAKLTLNYASQLKVVTSLSICAFVSSILTLMGAIMLVIINPKKDVQKIMKARAEQANATMAAMQGKHYEIDSSLFDEDEQK
;
A
#
# COMPACT_ATOMS: atom_id res chain seq x y z
N MET A 1 24.93 -19.16 13.24
CA MET A 1 25.92 -18.13 12.82
C MET A 1 25.70 -16.84 13.61
N ASP A 2 26.75 -16.03 13.83
CA ASP A 2 26.62 -14.74 14.55
C ASP A 2 26.02 -13.67 13.63
N ASN A 3 24.89 -13.09 14.02
CA ASN A 3 24.18 -12.03 13.28
C ASN A 3 25.07 -10.81 13.00
N LYS A 4 26.04 -10.52 13.87
CA LYS A 4 27.00 -9.43 13.65
C LYS A 4 27.93 -9.72 12.48
N LYS A 5 28.39 -10.96 12.34
CA LYS A 5 29.26 -11.36 11.21
C LYS A 5 28.49 -11.27 9.90
N ILE A 6 27.28 -11.80 9.85
CA ILE A 6 26.41 -11.73 8.66
C ILE A 6 26.16 -10.28 8.25
N TYR A 7 25.86 -9.43 9.22
CA TYR A 7 25.67 -7.99 9.00
C TYR A 7 26.92 -7.32 8.40
N ILE A 8 28.12 -7.63 8.91
CA ILE A 8 29.39 -7.14 8.38
C ILE A 8 29.61 -7.62 6.94
N SER A 9 29.33 -8.89 6.64
CA SER A 9 29.49 -9.46 5.30
C SER A 9 28.54 -8.82 4.27
N ILE A 10 27.28 -8.60 4.63
CA ILE A 10 26.32 -7.89 3.76
C ILE A 10 26.77 -6.45 3.54
N SER A 11 27.24 -5.78 4.60
CA SER A 11 27.70 -4.38 4.54
C SER A 11 28.89 -4.22 3.59
N HIS A 12 29.89 -5.10 3.66
CA HIS A 12 31.03 -5.08 2.74
C HIS A 12 30.66 -5.46 1.30
N LEU A 13 29.76 -6.44 1.12
CA LEU A 13 29.25 -6.76 -0.22
C LEU A 13 28.58 -5.54 -0.87
N MET A 14 27.72 -4.86 -0.13
CA MET A 14 27.04 -3.64 -0.59
C MET A 14 28.05 -2.53 -0.93
N PHE A 15 29.07 -2.34 -0.09
CA PHE A 15 30.14 -1.39 -0.35
C PHE A 15 30.93 -1.74 -1.63
N ASN A 16 31.32 -3.00 -1.80
CA ASN A 16 32.05 -3.47 -2.98
C ASN A 16 31.23 -3.33 -4.28
N VAL A 17 29.90 -3.49 -4.21
CA VAL A 17 28.98 -3.24 -5.33
C VAL A 17 28.97 -1.77 -5.73
N ILE A 18 28.86 -0.83 -4.78
CA ILE A 18 28.82 0.61 -5.09
C ILE A 18 30.21 1.18 -5.42
N LYS A 19 31.29 0.56 -4.93
CA LYS A 19 32.67 0.94 -5.26
C LYS A 19 33.01 0.61 -6.71
N ASN A 20 32.49 -0.50 -7.24
CA ASN A 20 32.79 -0.93 -8.61
C ASN A 20 31.89 -0.25 -9.66
N ASN A 21 32.47 0.61 -10.50
CA ASN A 21 31.73 1.33 -11.56
C ASN A 21 31.01 0.41 -12.56
N LYS A 22 31.55 -0.78 -12.86
CA LYS A 22 30.89 -1.77 -13.73
C LYS A 22 29.62 -2.32 -13.08
N LEU A 23 29.69 -2.67 -11.80
CA LEU A 23 28.52 -3.13 -11.05
C LEU A 23 27.50 -2.02 -10.85
N LYS A 24 27.92 -0.77 -10.60
CA LYS A 24 27.01 0.39 -10.56
C LYS A 24 26.26 0.58 -11.88
N TYR A 25 26.94 0.41 -13.00
CA TYR A 25 26.32 0.51 -14.32
C TYR A 25 25.25 -0.59 -14.50
N TYR A 26 25.56 -1.85 -14.17
CA TYR A 26 24.56 -2.93 -14.24
C TYR A 26 23.44 -2.73 -13.22
N LEU A 27 23.74 -2.24 -12.01
CA LEU A 27 22.72 -1.91 -11.01
C LEU A 27 21.74 -0.85 -11.53
N ARG A 28 22.20 0.06 -12.38
CA ARG A 28 21.32 1.06 -13.00
C ARG A 28 20.45 0.49 -14.13
N LYS A 29 20.95 -0.47 -14.91
CA LYS A 29 20.31 -0.96 -16.14
C LYS A 29 19.49 -2.25 -15.92
N ASP A 30 19.95 -3.14 -15.06
CA ASP A 30 19.38 -4.47 -14.86
C ASP A 30 18.36 -4.49 -13.70
N GLU A 31 17.10 -4.81 -14.02
CA GLU A 31 16.04 -4.92 -13.01
C GLU A 31 16.22 -6.12 -12.07
N ALA A 32 16.74 -7.24 -12.56
CA ALA A 32 16.98 -8.41 -11.72
C ALA A 32 18.04 -8.10 -10.66
N PHE A 33 19.11 -7.41 -11.04
CA PHE A 33 20.13 -6.99 -10.09
C PHE A 33 19.61 -5.99 -9.06
N ARG A 34 18.77 -5.04 -9.48
CA ARG A 34 18.12 -4.09 -8.57
C ARG A 34 17.32 -4.80 -7.49
N LYS A 35 16.54 -5.83 -7.85
CA LYS A 35 15.77 -6.61 -6.88
C LYS A 35 16.66 -7.32 -5.86
N GLU A 36 17.79 -7.87 -6.31
CA GLU A 36 18.74 -8.52 -5.40
C GLU A 36 19.42 -7.53 -4.44
N VAL A 37 19.75 -6.32 -4.90
CA VAL A 37 20.33 -5.27 -4.04
C VAL A 37 19.31 -4.68 -3.07
N ILE A 38 18.03 -4.55 -3.46
CA ILE A 38 16.96 -4.13 -2.55
C ILE A 38 16.81 -5.14 -1.41
N LYS A 39 16.81 -6.45 -1.73
CA LYS A 39 16.76 -7.50 -0.70
C LYS A 39 17.91 -7.38 0.30
N LEU A 40 19.13 -7.08 -0.15
CA LEU A 40 20.25 -6.87 0.77
C LEU A 40 20.03 -5.65 1.70
N ILE A 41 19.42 -4.57 1.19
CA ILE A 41 19.08 -3.38 2.00
C ILE A 41 17.99 -3.72 3.03
N ASP A 42 16.95 -4.45 2.62
CA ASP A 42 15.87 -4.90 3.51
C ASP A 42 16.40 -5.83 4.62
N LEU A 43 17.35 -6.72 4.29
CA LEU A 43 18.05 -7.55 5.27
C LEU A 43 18.91 -6.73 6.24
N LEU A 44 19.58 -5.67 5.77
CA LEU A 44 20.30 -4.75 6.67
C LEU A 44 19.34 -4.01 7.60
N LEU A 45 18.17 -3.58 7.12
CA LEU A 45 17.13 -2.95 7.95
C LEU A 45 16.60 -3.92 9.01
N LEU A 46 16.40 -5.19 8.66
CA LEU A 46 16.03 -6.24 9.62
C LEU A 46 17.11 -6.41 10.70
N LEU A 47 18.38 -6.52 10.32
CA LEU A 47 19.49 -6.69 11.25
C LEU A 47 19.71 -5.45 12.14
N GLU A 48 19.35 -4.25 11.68
CA GLU A 48 19.39 -3.00 12.44
C GLU A 48 18.15 -2.73 13.30
N SER A 49 17.13 -3.58 13.19
CA SER A 49 15.90 -3.51 14.00
C SER A 49 16.17 -3.80 15.48
N ASP A 50 15.18 -3.52 16.31
CA ASP A 50 15.26 -3.75 17.76
C ASP A 50 15.46 -5.23 18.13
N LYS A 51 15.18 -6.16 17.19
CA LYS A 51 15.36 -7.62 17.36
C LYS A 51 16.84 -8.02 17.38
N PHE A 52 17.66 -7.48 16.46
CA PHE A 52 19.05 -7.92 16.27
C PHE A 52 20.10 -6.88 16.68
N LYS A 53 19.74 -5.59 16.67
CA LYS A 53 20.56 -4.46 17.15
C LYS A 53 21.98 -4.42 16.57
N CYS A 54 22.17 -4.91 15.34
CA CYS A 54 23.46 -4.88 14.64
C CYS A 54 23.82 -3.45 14.24
N ARG A 55 25.12 -3.14 14.24
CA ARG A 55 25.67 -1.82 13.88
C ARG A 55 27.07 -1.99 13.29
N TYR A 56 27.40 -1.20 12.28
CA TYR A 56 28.74 -1.16 11.69
C TYR A 56 29.47 0.04 12.28
N ASN A 57 30.60 -0.18 12.95
CA ASN A 57 31.33 0.88 13.66
C ASN A 57 30.43 1.78 14.53
N ARG A 58 29.50 1.16 15.28
CA ARG A 58 28.48 1.79 16.15
C ARG A 58 27.41 2.64 15.44
N LYS A 59 27.39 2.67 14.10
CA LYS A 59 26.40 3.39 13.29
C LYS A 59 25.46 2.43 12.55
N LYS A 60 24.26 2.92 12.22
CA LYS A 60 23.32 2.27 11.28
C LYS A 60 23.65 2.74 9.87
N ILE A 61 23.71 1.83 8.91
CA ILE A 61 24.21 2.09 7.54
C ILE A 61 23.20 1.70 6.45
N ALA A 62 22.13 0.95 6.77
CA ALA A 62 21.13 0.52 5.80
C ALA A 62 20.50 1.71 5.04
N ALA A 63 20.16 2.79 5.76
CA ALA A 63 19.58 4.00 5.17
C ALA A 63 20.55 4.71 4.20
N GLU A 64 21.86 4.66 4.46
CA GLU A 64 22.86 5.28 3.60
C GLU A 64 23.07 4.48 2.32
N PHE A 65 23.02 3.15 2.41
CA PHE A 65 23.00 2.28 1.23
C PHE A 65 21.73 2.46 0.40
N ALA A 66 20.56 2.66 1.03
CA ALA A 66 19.32 2.99 0.33
C ALA A 66 19.44 4.31 -0.47
N LYS A 67 20.02 5.36 0.13
CA LYS A 67 20.28 6.63 -0.56
C LYS A 67 21.26 6.45 -1.73
N ALA A 68 22.35 5.70 -1.53
CA ALA A 68 23.32 5.41 -2.58
C ALA A 68 22.67 4.64 -3.75
N TYR A 69 21.83 3.65 -3.45
CA TYR A 69 21.05 2.92 -4.45
C TYR A 69 20.16 3.85 -5.28
N VAL A 70 19.40 4.76 -4.65
CA VAL A 70 18.53 5.70 -5.36
C VAL A 70 19.36 6.65 -6.24
N LYS A 71 20.50 7.14 -5.74
CA LYS A 71 21.43 8.00 -6.51
C LYS A 71 21.99 7.29 -7.75
N ILE A 72 22.34 6.00 -7.64
CA ILE A 72 22.89 5.20 -8.76
C ILE A 72 21.80 4.86 -9.78
N THR A 73 20.65 4.37 -9.32
CA THR A 73 19.59 3.83 -10.19
C THR A 73 18.66 4.91 -10.76
N LYS A 74 18.55 6.07 -10.09
CA LYS A 74 17.57 7.13 -10.37
C LYS A 74 16.11 6.65 -10.27
N VAL A 75 15.85 5.57 -9.53
CA VAL A 75 14.52 5.02 -9.31
C VAL A 75 14.19 5.09 -7.81
N SER A 76 13.00 5.60 -7.50
CA SER A 76 12.47 5.57 -6.13
C SER A 76 11.87 4.19 -5.86
N ASN A 77 12.30 3.54 -4.77
CA ASN A 77 11.77 2.28 -4.30
C ASN A 77 11.47 2.37 -2.80
N ARG A 78 10.46 1.63 -2.34
CA ARG A 78 10.16 1.46 -0.93
C ARG A 78 11.03 0.33 -0.39
N PHE A 79 11.76 0.60 0.69
CA PHE A 79 12.53 -0.39 1.44
C PHE A 79 11.72 -0.78 2.66
N GLU A 80 11.61 -2.07 2.93
CA GLU A 80 10.75 -2.60 3.97
C GLU A 80 11.53 -3.60 4.82
N VAL A 81 11.28 -3.60 6.13
CA VAL A 81 11.75 -4.69 6.98
C VAL A 81 10.94 -5.93 6.58
N PRO A 82 11.57 -7.04 6.16
CA PRO A 82 10.85 -8.27 5.85
C PRO A 82 9.89 -8.64 6.98
N GLU A 83 8.62 -8.90 6.65
CA GLU A 83 7.57 -9.22 7.62
C GLU A 83 7.75 -10.63 8.22
N ASP A 84 8.44 -11.52 7.50
CA ASP A 84 8.70 -12.90 7.92
C ASP A 84 9.84 -12.97 8.95
N GLU A 85 9.66 -13.81 9.97
CA GLU A 85 10.69 -14.07 10.99
C GLU A 85 11.87 -14.88 10.42
N MET A 86 12.71 -14.23 9.61
CA MET A 86 13.89 -14.89 9.05
C MET A 86 14.90 -15.22 10.16
N ASN A 87 15.39 -16.46 10.15
CA ASN A 87 16.46 -16.90 11.05
C ASN A 87 17.85 -16.51 10.47
N SER A 88 18.90 -16.60 11.29
CA SER A 88 20.27 -16.24 10.88
C SER A 88 20.81 -17.04 9.69
N GLU A 89 20.34 -18.28 9.50
CA GLU A 89 20.79 -19.17 8.42
C GLU A 89 20.15 -18.77 7.08
N GLU A 90 18.87 -18.40 7.10
CA GLU A 90 18.14 -17.89 5.95
C GLU A 90 18.72 -16.56 5.47
N ILE A 91 19.06 -15.64 6.39
CA ILE A 91 19.71 -14.37 6.04
C ILE A 91 21.07 -14.63 5.36
N TYR A 92 21.84 -15.61 5.85
CA TYR A 92 23.13 -15.96 5.25
C TYR A 92 22.98 -16.68 3.90
N ALA A 93 21.95 -17.51 3.73
CA ALA A 93 21.64 -18.17 2.48
C ALA A 93 21.29 -17.13 1.39
N GLU A 94 20.51 -16.11 1.73
CA GLU A 94 20.20 -15.00 0.84
C GLU A 94 21.45 -14.19 0.46
N TYR A 95 22.30 -13.84 1.43
CA TYR A 95 23.60 -13.23 1.16
C TYR A 95 24.43 -14.05 0.16
N SER A 96 24.56 -15.36 0.41
CA SER A 96 25.35 -16.27 -0.44
C SER A 96 24.77 -16.39 -1.85
N ARG A 97 23.43 -16.40 -1.97
CA ARG A 97 22.70 -16.41 -3.24
C ARG A 97 23.02 -15.15 -4.06
N VAL A 98 23.03 -13.98 -3.43
CA VAL A 98 23.34 -12.72 -4.13
C VAL A 98 24.80 -12.67 -4.56
N VAL A 99 25.75 -13.15 -3.74
CA VAL A 99 27.17 -13.25 -4.14
C VAL A 99 27.32 -14.17 -5.37
N GLY A 100 26.64 -15.32 -5.38
CA GLY A 100 26.61 -16.23 -6.52
C GLY A 100 26.07 -15.55 -7.78
N PHE A 101 24.92 -14.90 -7.67
CA PHE A 101 24.26 -14.17 -8.76
C PHE A 101 25.18 -13.11 -9.39
N ILE A 102 25.84 -12.28 -8.57
CA ILE A 102 26.71 -11.20 -9.07
C ILE A 102 27.94 -11.80 -9.76
N SER A 103 28.52 -12.85 -9.17
CA SER A 103 29.72 -13.49 -9.70
C SER A 103 29.47 -14.15 -11.06
N GLU A 104 28.36 -14.86 -11.21
CA GLU A 104 27.98 -15.58 -12.42
C GLU A 104 27.56 -14.62 -13.55
N ASN A 105 26.69 -13.65 -13.26
CA ASN A 105 26.12 -12.79 -14.30
C ASN A 105 27.07 -11.68 -14.76
N TYR A 106 27.93 -11.17 -13.88
CA TYR A 106 28.80 -10.01 -14.20
C TYR A 106 30.28 -10.37 -14.27
N LYS A 107 30.63 -11.66 -14.20
CA LYS A 107 32.00 -12.18 -14.24
C LYS A 107 32.92 -11.48 -13.24
N THR A 108 32.41 -11.22 -12.04
CA THR A 108 33.18 -10.59 -10.95
C THR A 108 33.68 -11.69 -10.02
N ALA A 109 34.95 -11.63 -9.62
CA ALA A 109 35.52 -12.66 -8.75
C ALA A 109 34.83 -12.63 -7.37
N ARG A 110 34.45 -13.80 -6.82
CA ARG A 110 33.83 -13.86 -5.48
C ARG A 110 34.71 -13.21 -4.41
N LYS A 111 36.04 -13.34 -4.52
CA LYS A 111 37.01 -12.71 -3.60
C LYS A 111 36.91 -11.18 -3.58
N THR A 112 36.59 -10.54 -4.70
CA THR A 112 36.44 -9.07 -4.74
C THR A 112 35.10 -8.60 -4.20
N LEU A 113 34.09 -9.47 -4.17
CA LEU A 113 32.76 -9.16 -3.62
C LEU A 113 32.71 -9.36 -2.10
N THR A 114 33.48 -10.35 -1.61
CA THR A 114 33.52 -10.77 -0.20
C THR A 114 34.73 -10.22 0.55
N ASN A 115 35.42 -9.22 -0.02
CA ASN A 115 36.54 -8.59 0.65
C ASN A 115 36.05 -7.75 1.84
N GLU A 116 36.41 -8.16 3.05
CA GLU A 116 36.12 -7.49 4.33
C GLU A 116 37.35 -6.79 4.94
N GLU A 117 38.50 -6.81 4.26
CA GLU A 117 39.76 -6.22 4.75
C GLU A 117 39.74 -4.67 4.72
N GLU A 118 38.93 -4.10 3.83
CA GLU A 118 38.81 -2.66 3.65
C GLU A 118 37.68 -2.08 4.51
N LEU A 119 38.07 -1.36 5.57
CA LEU A 119 37.15 -0.59 6.39
C LEU A 119 36.63 0.63 5.60
N PHE A 120 35.33 0.90 5.71
CA PHE A 120 34.71 2.06 5.07
C PHE A 120 33.91 2.90 6.07
N THR A 121 33.71 4.17 5.73
CA THR A 121 32.92 5.14 6.49
C THR A 121 31.60 5.44 5.79
N ILE A 122 30.70 6.19 6.44
CA ILE A 122 29.42 6.59 5.82
C ILE A 122 29.69 7.56 4.65
N GLU A 123 30.69 8.40 4.82
CA GLU A 123 31.17 9.35 3.82
C GLU A 123 31.64 8.62 2.55
N ASP A 124 32.30 7.46 2.70
CA ASP A 124 32.72 6.61 1.58
C ASP A 124 31.53 6.01 0.82
N ILE A 125 30.43 5.65 1.51
CA ILE A 125 29.19 5.18 0.87
C ILE A 125 28.61 6.30 0.00
N GLU A 126 28.58 7.52 0.51
CA GLU A 126 28.02 8.66 -0.21
C GLU A 126 28.86 9.04 -1.44
N LEU A 127 30.19 9.04 -1.31
CA LEU A 127 31.10 9.32 -2.42
C LEU A 127 30.99 8.26 -3.52
N ASN A 128 30.97 6.97 -3.14
CA ASN A 128 30.88 5.87 -4.10
C ASN A 128 29.46 5.69 -4.67
N GLY A 129 28.44 6.22 -4.00
CA GLY A 129 27.05 6.27 -4.46
C GLY A 129 26.77 7.18 -5.66
N LYS A 130 27.81 7.78 -6.28
CA LYS A 130 27.71 8.57 -7.51
C LYS A 130 28.25 7.77 -8.70
N LEU A 131 27.54 7.83 -9.82
CA LEU A 131 27.97 7.28 -11.10
C LEU A 131 28.08 8.44 -12.12
N SER A 132 29.27 8.66 -12.66
CA SER A 132 29.49 9.76 -13.62
C SER A 132 28.74 9.52 -14.92
N ALA A 133 28.14 10.58 -15.48
CA ALA A 133 27.40 10.50 -16.74
C ALA A 133 28.29 10.07 -17.91
N ASP A 134 29.56 10.47 -17.89
CA ASP A 134 30.55 10.15 -18.94
C ASP A 134 30.92 8.66 -18.96
N PHE A 135 30.96 8.00 -17.79
CA PHE A 135 31.20 6.56 -17.73
C PHE A 135 30.02 5.76 -18.28
N VAL A 136 28.78 6.23 -18.06
CA VAL A 136 27.57 5.59 -18.59
C VAL A 136 27.54 5.67 -20.12
N LYS A 137 27.87 6.84 -20.70
CA LYS A 137 27.96 6.99 -22.16
C LYS A 137 29.02 6.07 -22.78
N LYS A 138 30.22 6.02 -22.20
CA LYS A 138 31.31 5.14 -22.68
C LYS A 138 30.97 3.65 -22.59
N MET A 139 30.22 3.21 -21.59
CA MET A 139 29.79 1.81 -21.47
C MET A 139 28.61 1.49 -22.40
N ASP A 140 27.68 2.42 -22.59
CA ASP A 140 26.59 2.29 -23.57
C ASP A 140 27.18 2.20 -25.01
N GLU A 141 28.22 2.99 -25.33
CA GLU A 141 28.97 2.91 -26.59
C GLU A 141 29.72 1.58 -26.75
N LYS A 142 30.48 1.15 -25.74
CA LYS A 142 31.19 -0.14 -25.77
C LYS A 142 30.26 -1.34 -25.95
N LEU A 143 29.10 -1.35 -25.30
CA LEU A 143 28.12 -2.43 -25.45
C LEU A 143 27.44 -2.39 -26.83
N ALA A 144 27.26 -1.20 -27.41
CA ALA A 144 26.76 -1.07 -28.79
C ALA A 144 27.81 -1.56 -29.81
N ASP A 145 29.09 -1.29 -29.58
CA ASP A 145 30.18 -1.74 -30.43
C ASP A 145 30.43 -3.25 -30.30
N GLU A 146 30.38 -3.82 -29.08
CA GLU A 146 30.44 -5.28 -28.86
C GLU A 146 29.24 -6.01 -29.46
N ALA A 147 28.05 -5.39 -29.48
CA ALA A 147 26.87 -5.94 -30.14
C ALA A 147 27.00 -5.92 -31.67
N LYS A 148 27.59 -4.86 -32.24
CA LYS A 148 27.92 -4.80 -33.67
C LYS A 148 28.99 -5.81 -34.05
N GLU A 149 30.05 -5.96 -33.25
CA GLU A 149 31.13 -6.89 -33.53
C GLU A 149 30.69 -8.37 -33.40
N LYS A 150 29.77 -8.68 -32.48
CA LYS A 150 29.13 -10.01 -32.39
C LYS A 150 28.18 -10.28 -33.56
N ALA A 151 27.41 -9.28 -33.99
CA ALA A 151 26.56 -9.40 -35.18
C ALA A 151 27.41 -9.60 -36.45
N GLU A 152 28.56 -8.95 -36.55
CA GLU A 152 29.51 -9.14 -37.66
C GLU A 152 30.22 -10.51 -37.61
N LYS A 153 30.54 -11.03 -36.42
CA LYS A 153 31.10 -12.39 -36.28
C LYS A 153 30.07 -13.48 -36.59
N GLU A 154 28.82 -13.32 -36.16
CA GLU A 154 27.71 -14.22 -36.51
C GLU A 154 27.33 -14.13 -38.00
N ALA A 155 27.48 -12.94 -38.62
CA ALA A 155 27.31 -12.78 -40.06
C ALA A 155 28.44 -13.44 -40.87
N LYS A 156 29.70 -13.37 -40.39
CA LYS A 156 30.84 -14.06 -41.02
C LYS A 156 30.78 -15.58 -40.87
N GLU A 157 30.35 -16.10 -39.71
CA GLU A 157 30.13 -17.54 -39.50
C GLU A 157 28.95 -18.10 -40.34
N LYS A 158 27.93 -17.29 -40.64
CA LYS A 158 26.85 -17.67 -41.58
C LYS A 158 27.30 -17.62 -43.04
N ALA A 159 28.15 -16.66 -43.42
CA ALA A 159 28.71 -16.58 -44.77
C ALA A 159 29.71 -17.70 -45.10
N GLU A 160 30.43 -18.24 -44.11
CA GLU A 160 31.31 -19.40 -44.30
C GLU A 160 30.53 -20.74 -44.41
N LYS A 161 29.36 -20.85 -43.78
CA LYS A 161 28.49 -22.04 -43.86
C LYS A 161 27.63 -22.12 -45.12
N GLU A 162 27.50 -21.03 -45.90
CA GLU A 162 26.75 -21.01 -47.16
C GLU A 162 27.59 -21.40 -48.41
N LYS A 163 28.91 -21.67 -48.26
CA LYS A 163 29.76 -22.17 -49.37
C LYS A 163 29.90 -23.70 -49.44
N THR A 164 29.27 -24.45 -48.55
CA THR A 164 29.31 -25.92 -48.56
C THR A 164 27.92 -26.49 -48.29
N ASN A 165 27.10 -26.53 -49.32
CA ASN A 165 26.23 -27.66 -49.69
C ASN A 165 25.14 -27.17 -50.65
N SER A 166 25.47 -27.28 -51.93
CA SER A 166 24.48 -27.54 -52.97
C SER A 166 24.16 -29.05 -52.94
N GLU A 167 22.91 -29.38 -53.28
CA GLU A 167 22.35 -30.75 -53.44
C GLU A 167 21.99 -31.42 -52.09
N ASP A 168 20.78 -31.91 -51.82
CA ASP A 168 19.88 -32.61 -52.71
C ASP A 168 18.41 -32.64 -52.21
N LYS A 169 17.49 -32.93 -53.13
CA LYS A 169 16.03 -33.02 -53.00
C LYS A 169 15.56 -34.22 -52.16
N LYS A 170 14.46 -34.07 -51.38
CA LYS A 170 13.11 -34.70 -51.58
C LYS A 170 12.28 -34.83 -50.29
N THR A 171 10.99 -34.53 -50.47
CA THR A 171 9.77 -34.88 -49.71
C THR A 171 9.70 -36.31 -49.16
N THR A 172 9.22 -36.52 -47.91
CA THR A 172 8.02 -37.32 -47.58
C THR A 172 7.58 -37.19 -46.10
N ASN A 173 6.26 -37.08 -45.92
CA ASN A 173 5.36 -37.52 -44.83
C ASN A 173 5.67 -37.32 -43.33
N SER A 174 4.72 -36.59 -42.74
CA SER A 174 4.13 -36.71 -41.41
C SER A 174 3.79 -38.15 -40.99
N GLU A 175 4.21 -38.55 -39.79
CA GLU A 175 3.36 -39.01 -38.68
C GLU A 175 4.21 -39.33 -37.43
N ASN A 176 3.69 -38.99 -36.26
CA ASN A 176 4.06 -39.46 -34.91
C ASN A 176 5.48 -39.23 -34.38
N ILE A 177 5.67 -38.12 -33.65
CA ILE A 177 6.32 -38.16 -32.32
C ILE A 177 5.56 -37.20 -31.40
N ASN A 178 4.72 -37.79 -30.55
CA ASN A 178 4.11 -37.11 -29.41
C ASN A 178 4.93 -37.48 -28.16
N GLN A 179 4.98 -36.54 -27.21
CA GLN A 179 5.48 -36.69 -25.83
C GLN A 179 7.00 -36.74 -25.62
N GLN A 180 7.60 -35.57 -25.40
CA GLN A 180 8.24 -35.15 -24.14
C GLN A 180 8.97 -33.81 -24.36
N ASN A 181 8.99 -32.95 -23.33
CA ASN A 181 9.71 -31.67 -23.24
C ASN A 181 9.00 -30.39 -23.73
N PHE A 182 7.78 -30.16 -23.24
CA PHE A 182 7.16 -28.83 -23.26
C PHE A 182 6.99 -28.24 -21.85
N LYS A 183 8.09 -28.06 -21.13
CA LYS A 183 8.18 -27.19 -19.95
C LYS A 183 9.56 -26.52 -19.92
N GLN A 184 9.59 -25.23 -19.61
CA GLN A 184 10.79 -24.40 -19.37
C GLN A 184 11.59 -23.91 -20.59
N GLN A 185 10.96 -23.17 -21.48
CA GLN A 185 11.65 -22.13 -22.25
C GLN A 185 10.60 -21.17 -22.82
N ASN A 186 10.40 -20.01 -22.18
CA ASN A 186 9.87 -18.76 -22.76
C ASN A 186 9.41 -17.73 -21.70
N PHE A 187 10.24 -17.44 -20.69
CA PHE A 187 9.90 -16.38 -19.71
C PHE A 187 10.83 -15.16 -19.72
N ASN A 188 11.88 -15.13 -20.55
CA ASN A 188 12.87 -14.03 -20.56
C ASN A 188 12.95 -13.22 -21.87
N GLN A 189 12.08 -13.44 -22.85
CA GLN A 189 12.19 -12.72 -24.14
C GLN A 189 11.37 -11.43 -24.24
N GLN A 190 10.62 -11.04 -23.20
CA GLN A 190 9.72 -9.89 -23.30
C GLN A 190 10.31 -8.54 -22.87
N GLN A 191 11.58 -8.47 -22.45
CA GLN A 191 12.13 -7.25 -21.83
C GLN A 191 13.27 -6.56 -22.61
N ASN A 192 13.73 -7.10 -23.75
CA ASN A 192 14.84 -6.52 -24.53
C ASN A 192 14.47 -5.95 -25.91
N PHE A 193 13.18 -5.75 -26.23
CA PHE A 193 12.77 -5.48 -27.62
C PHE A 193 12.44 -4.02 -27.98
N PHE A 194 12.58 -3.06 -27.07
CA PHE A 194 12.13 -1.66 -27.27
C PHE A 194 13.20 -0.67 -27.77
N GLY A 195 14.40 -1.13 -28.18
CA GLY A 195 15.56 -0.27 -28.44
C GLY A 195 16.04 -0.16 -29.90
N GLY A 196 15.35 -0.75 -30.88
CA GLY A 196 15.78 -0.76 -32.28
C GLY A 196 14.67 -0.33 -33.21
N ASN A 197 15.00 0.55 -34.16
CA ASN A 197 14.16 1.10 -35.22
C ASN A 197 13.36 -0.02 -35.95
N MET A 198 12.12 -0.25 -35.52
CA MET A 198 11.19 -1.23 -36.08
C MET A 198 10.24 -0.51 -37.04
N GLY A 199 10.54 -0.59 -38.34
CA GLY A 199 9.73 -0.01 -39.43
C GLY A 199 8.51 -0.86 -39.80
N GLY A 200 7.67 -1.18 -38.82
CA GLY A 200 6.38 -1.85 -39.04
C GLY A 200 5.40 -1.56 -37.91
N ASP A 201 4.12 -1.40 -38.24
CA ASP A 201 3.05 -1.15 -37.26
C ASP A 201 3.03 -2.29 -36.22
N MET A 202 3.57 -2.01 -35.03
CA MET A 202 3.60 -2.97 -33.94
C MET A 202 2.15 -3.26 -33.50
N PRO A 203 1.73 -4.53 -33.38
CA PRO A 203 0.34 -4.86 -33.07
C PRO A 203 -0.07 -4.28 -31.71
N GLN A 204 -1.26 -3.67 -31.66
CA GLN A 204 -1.80 -3.08 -30.44
C GLN A 204 -1.92 -4.16 -29.34
N ASN A 205 -1.54 -3.79 -28.11
CA ASN A 205 -1.58 -4.71 -26.98
C ASN A 205 -3.02 -5.21 -26.71
N ILE A 206 -3.22 -6.53 -26.80
CA ILE A 206 -4.50 -7.21 -26.64
C ILE A 206 -5.16 -6.85 -25.29
N PHE A 207 -4.38 -6.67 -24.23
CA PHE A 207 -4.88 -6.34 -22.88
C PHE A 207 -5.39 -4.90 -22.75
N LEU A 208 -5.03 -4.02 -23.69
CA LEU A 208 -5.53 -2.64 -23.76
C LEU A 208 -6.81 -2.54 -24.60
N ASN A 209 -7.14 -3.56 -25.39
CA ASN A 209 -8.34 -3.56 -26.20
C ASN A 209 -9.61 -3.62 -25.30
N PRO A 210 -10.55 -2.66 -25.44
CA PRO A 210 -11.80 -2.64 -24.66
C PRO A 210 -12.64 -3.92 -24.76
N LYS A 211 -12.55 -4.63 -25.90
CA LYS A 211 -13.29 -5.87 -26.19
C LYS A 211 -12.66 -7.12 -25.56
N PHE A 212 -11.42 -7.02 -25.07
CA PHE A 212 -10.77 -8.16 -24.43
C PHE A 212 -11.31 -8.37 -23.00
N TYR A 213 -11.95 -9.52 -22.77
CA TYR A 213 -12.50 -9.90 -21.48
C TYR A 213 -11.72 -11.08 -20.85
N PRO A 214 -10.88 -10.84 -19.83
CA PRO A 214 -9.99 -11.85 -19.25
C PRO A 214 -10.63 -12.68 -18.11
N PHE A 215 -11.96 -12.76 -18.04
CA PHE A 215 -12.66 -13.48 -16.96
C PHE A 215 -13.57 -14.58 -17.51
N LYS A 216 -13.80 -15.62 -16.70
CA LYS A 216 -14.57 -16.81 -17.10
C LYS A 216 -16.06 -16.56 -17.27
N THR A 217 -16.61 -15.60 -16.51
CA THR A 217 -18.06 -15.42 -16.35
C THR A 217 -18.44 -13.96 -16.53
N LYS A 218 -19.55 -13.68 -17.23
CA LYS A 218 -20.14 -12.33 -17.35
C LYS A 218 -21.46 -12.26 -16.55
N PRO A 219 -21.44 -11.94 -15.24
CA PRO A 219 -22.65 -11.87 -14.45
C PRO A 219 -23.57 -10.74 -14.97
N LYS A 220 -24.71 -11.11 -15.58
CA LYS A 220 -25.67 -10.17 -16.20
C LYS A 220 -26.17 -9.09 -15.22
N TYR A 221 -26.34 -9.45 -13.95
CA TYR A 221 -26.85 -8.54 -12.92
C TYR A 221 -25.79 -7.60 -12.32
N MET A 222 -24.51 -7.74 -12.69
CA MET A 222 -23.42 -6.95 -12.10
C MET A 222 -23.61 -5.42 -12.23
N PRO A 223 -24.02 -4.87 -13.39
CA PRO A 223 -24.24 -3.43 -13.50
C PRO A 223 -25.34 -2.91 -12.57
N ILE A 224 -26.38 -3.70 -12.34
CA ILE A 224 -27.48 -3.35 -11.42
C ILE A 224 -27.01 -3.43 -9.97
N LEU A 225 -26.32 -4.52 -9.60
CA LEU A 225 -25.74 -4.70 -8.27
C LEU A 225 -24.79 -3.56 -7.90
N LYS A 226 -23.97 -3.09 -8.84
CA LYS A 226 -23.09 -1.93 -8.63
C LYS A 226 -23.89 -0.65 -8.30
N LYS A 227 -24.99 -0.39 -9.00
CA LYS A 227 -25.86 0.77 -8.76
C LYS A 227 -26.58 0.68 -7.41
N CYS A 228 -27.07 -0.50 -7.05
CA CYS A 228 -27.67 -0.75 -5.73
C CYS A 228 -26.63 -0.55 -4.62
N PHE A 229 -25.41 -1.05 -4.82
CA PHE A 229 -24.31 -0.88 -3.87
C PHE A 229 -23.91 0.59 -3.71
N THR A 230 -23.88 1.38 -4.78
CA THR A 230 -23.58 2.82 -4.68
C THR A 230 -24.69 3.62 -4.01
N LEU A 231 -25.96 3.27 -4.25
CA LEU A 231 -27.07 3.85 -3.49
C LEU A 231 -26.92 3.56 -2.00
N LEU A 232 -26.55 2.34 -1.65
CA LEU A 232 -26.42 1.91 -0.26
C LEU A 232 -25.22 2.56 0.43
N MET A 233 -24.08 2.71 -0.26
CA MET A 233 -22.95 3.53 0.21
C MET A 233 -23.35 5.00 0.43
N LEU A 234 -24.16 5.56 -0.48
CA LEU A 234 -24.63 6.95 -0.38
C LEU A 234 -25.54 7.16 0.84
N ILE A 235 -26.46 6.23 1.10
CA ILE A 235 -27.31 6.27 2.30
C ILE A 235 -26.44 6.24 3.57
N THR A 236 -25.44 5.35 3.61
CA THR A 236 -24.54 5.20 4.75
C THR A 236 -23.75 6.46 5.04
N ILE A 237 -23.14 7.07 4.01
CA ILE A 237 -22.35 8.29 4.20
C ILE A 237 -23.23 9.49 4.58
N VAL A 238 -24.44 9.59 4.05
CA VAL A 238 -25.37 10.67 4.42
C VAL A 238 -25.71 10.59 5.91
N PHE A 239 -26.11 9.42 6.41
CA PHE A 239 -26.40 9.26 7.85
C PHE A 239 -25.20 9.56 8.73
N TYR A 240 -24.02 9.08 8.34
CA TYR A 240 -22.80 9.33 9.09
C TYR A 240 -22.41 10.82 9.10
N VAL A 241 -22.43 11.50 7.95
CA VAL A 241 -22.13 12.93 7.85
C VAL A 241 -23.13 13.74 8.67
N THR A 242 -24.42 13.44 8.57
CA THR A 242 -25.45 14.10 9.37
C THR A 242 -25.22 13.89 10.86
N LEU A 243 -24.84 12.68 11.30
CA LEU A 243 -24.48 12.39 12.68
C LEU A 243 -23.29 13.24 13.15
N VAL A 244 -22.19 13.27 12.39
CA VAL A 244 -20.98 14.03 12.75
C VAL A 244 -21.26 15.53 12.85
N ILE A 245 -22.01 16.07 11.88
CA ILE A 245 -22.41 17.49 11.90
C ILE A 245 -23.29 17.76 13.12
N TYR A 246 -24.30 16.92 13.39
CA TYR A 246 -25.22 17.12 14.51
C TYR A 246 -24.52 17.03 15.87
N VAL A 247 -23.61 16.07 16.05
CA VAL A 247 -22.78 15.98 17.27
C VAL A 247 -21.92 17.25 17.41
N GLY A 248 -21.36 17.76 16.31
CA GLY A 248 -20.54 18.97 16.33
C GLY A 248 -21.30 20.27 16.62
N THR A 249 -22.63 20.30 16.43
CA THR A 249 -23.48 21.46 16.73
C THR A 249 -24.03 21.44 18.14
N VAL A 250 -24.32 20.27 18.71
CA VAL A 250 -24.83 20.16 20.08
C VAL A 250 -23.69 20.41 21.08
N ARG A 251 -23.75 21.56 21.74
CA ARG A 251 -22.78 21.97 22.75
C ARG A 251 -23.33 21.86 24.16
N VAL A 252 -22.49 21.33 25.04
CA VAL A 252 -22.71 21.23 26.47
C VAL A 252 -21.87 22.31 27.15
N ASP A 253 -22.57 23.18 27.88
CA ASP A 253 -21.96 24.30 28.59
C ASP A 253 -21.42 23.85 29.95
N LEU A 254 -20.11 23.94 30.09
CA LEU A 254 -19.32 23.69 31.29
C LEU A 254 -18.60 24.96 31.78
N ASP A 255 -19.05 26.16 31.36
CA ASP A 255 -18.49 27.42 31.84
C ASP A 255 -18.93 27.70 33.29
N TYR A 256 -17.95 27.71 34.19
CA TYR A 256 -18.16 28.02 35.61
C TYR A 256 -18.71 29.42 35.85
N LYS A 257 -18.51 30.36 34.90
CA LYS A 257 -19.09 31.71 34.99
C LYS A 257 -20.59 31.72 34.77
N ASN A 258 -21.12 30.73 34.04
CA ASN A 258 -22.56 30.60 33.83
C ASN A 258 -23.17 29.78 34.97
N GLN A 259 -24.01 30.41 35.80
CA GLN A 259 -24.69 29.73 36.93
C GLN A 259 -25.61 28.59 36.49
N SER A 260 -26.07 28.59 35.24
CA SER A 260 -26.91 27.51 34.68
C SER A 260 -26.10 26.34 34.09
N SER A 261 -24.76 26.45 34.06
CA SER A 261 -23.88 25.42 33.52
C SER A 261 -23.94 24.13 34.34
N LEU A 262 -23.74 23.00 33.66
CA LEU A 262 -23.68 21.69 34.31
C LEU A 262 -22.44 21.51 35.19
N ILE A 263 -21.41 22.36 35.07
CA ILE A 263 -20.23 22.28 35.94
C ILE A 263 -20.58 22.56 37.42
N HIS A 264 -21.60 23.38 37.68
CA HIS A 264 -22.12 23.62 39.03
C HIS A 264 -22.86 22.42 39.62
N VAL A 265 -23.31 21.49 38.78
CA VAL A 265 -23.94 20.23 39.24
C VAL A 265 -22.86 19.20 39.53
N LEU A 266 -21.81 19.19 38.71
CA LEU A 266 -20.65 18.31 38.88
C LEU A 266 -19.80 18.71 40.10
N LEU A 267 -19.74 20.01 40.41
CA LEU A 267 -18.93 20.58 41.49
C LEU A 267 -19.72 21.63 42.30
N PRO A 268 -20.77 21.22 43.04
CA PRO A 268 -21.70 22.16 43.70
C PRO A 268 -21.10 22.91 44.89
N LYS A 269 -20.04 22.36 45.50
CA LYS A 269 -19.33 22.97 46.64
C LYS A 269 -18.15 23.85 46.23
N ALA A 270 -17.92 24.02 44.93
CA ALA A 270 -16.81 24.80 44.42
C ALA A 270 -16.99 26.30 44.70
N LYS A 271 -15.96 26.92 45.27
CA LYS A 271 -15.88 28.38 45.44
C LYS A 271 -15.29 29.01 44.18
N TRP A 272 -16.12 29.19 43.15
CA TRP A 272 -15.71 29.69 41.83
C TRP A 272 -15.12 31.11 41.81
N GLU A 273 -15.36 31.88 42.88
CA GLU A 273 -14.79 33.23 43.08
C GLU A 273 -13.33 33.21 43.55
N ALA A 274 -12.86 32.09 44.10
CA ALA A 274 -11.47 31.91 44.50
C ALA A 274 -10.63 31.40 43.32
N GLY A 275 -9.31 31.63 43.34
CA GLY A 275 -8.42 30.98 42.36
C GLY A 275 -8.48 29.46 42.51
N PHE A 276 -8.64 28.73 41.40
CA PHE A 276 -8.70 27.27 41.40
C PHE A 276 -7.97 26.65 40.21
N GLU A 277 -7.61 25.38 40.35
CA GLU A 277 -7.03 24.57 39.28
C GLU A 277 -7.83 23.29 39.09
N TYR A 278 -7.99 22.84 37.84
CA TYR A 278 -8.61 21.56 37.53
C TYR A 278 -7.61 20.41 37.68
N TRP A 279 -8.07 19.31 38.25
CA TRP A 279 -7.30 18.09 38.47
C TRP A 279 -8.10 16.87 38.03
N ILE A 280 -7.40 15.83 37.59
CA ILE A 280 -7.95 14.48 37.47
C ILE A 280 -7.42 13.69 38.66
N VAL A 281 -8.34 13.23 39.51
CA VAL A 281 -8.06 12.44 40.71
C VAL A 281 -8.56 11.03 40.47
N THR A 282 -7.63 10.08 40.40
CA THR A 282 -7.93 8.66 40.32
C THR A 282 -7.41 7.96 41.57
N THR A 283 -7.83 6.72 41.80
CA THR A 283 -7.37 5.91 42.94
C THR A 283 -5.85 5.76 43.02
N SER A 284 -5.13 5.95 41.92
CA SER A 284 -3.68 5.74 41.83
C SER A 284 -2.86 6.98 41.46
N ALA A 285 -3.47 8.06 40.97
CA ALA A 285 -2.74 9.23 40.51
C ALA A 285 -3.59 10.51 40.52
N ASN A 286 -2.93 11.62 40.85
CA ASN A 286 -3.46 12.98 40.74
C ASN A 286 -2.68 13.74 39.67
N ALA A 287 -3.36 14.23 38.64
CA ALA A 287 -2.73 15.00 37.57
C ALA A 287 -3.44 16.35 37.39
N LYS A 288 -2.66 17.43 37.35
CA LYS A 288 -3.18 18.76 37.01
C LYS A 288 -3.61 18.79 35.55
N VAL A 289 -4.79 19.33 35.28
CA VAL A 289 -5.31 19.55 33.92
C VAL A 289 -4.91 20.97 33.49
N PRO A 290 -3.99 21.13 32.52
CA PRO A 290 -3.46 22.45 32.15
C PRO A 290 -4.49 23.35 31.47
N SER A 291 -5.49 22.77 30.78
CA SER A 291 -6.61 23.50 30.20
C SER A 291 -7.89 22.66 30.24
N PHE A 292 -8.96 23.23 30.80
CA PHE A 292 -10.29 22.63 30.81
C PHE A 292 -11.16 23.34 29.79
N SER A 293 -11.78 22.58 28.90
CA SER A 293 -12.71 23.15 27.93
C SER A 293 -14.06 23.39 28.58
N THR A 294 -14.50 24.64 28.60
CA THR A 294 -15.82 25.03 29.10
C THR A 294 -16.93 24.77 28.09
N ASN A 295 -16.58 24.44 26.85
CA ASN A 295 -17.55 24.11 25.82
C ASN A 295 -17.13 22.79 25.18
N VAL A 296 -17.96 21.75 25.37
CA VAL A 296 -17.70 20.41 24.84
C VAL A 296 -18.90 19.92 24.05
N ASP A 297 -18.68 19.04 23.09
CA ASP A 297 -19.79 18.41 22.37
C ASP A 297 -20.53 17.37 23.23
N ILE A 298 -21.65 16.86 22.73
CA ILE A 298 -22.44 15.81 23.41
C ILE A 298 -21.66 14.49 23.62
N PHE A 299 -20.50 14.33 22.98
CA PHE A 299 -19.57 13.21 23.15
C PHE A 299 -18.40 13.55 24.08
N ALA A 300 -18.51 14.64 24.85
CA ALA A 300 -17.53 15.10 25.82
C ALA A 300 -16.17 15.51 25.21
N LYS A 301 -16.15 15.90 23.93
CA LYS A 301 -14.94 16.37 23.24
C LYS A 301 -14.87 17.90 23.24
N SER A 302 -13.70 18.44 23.59
CA SER A 302 -13.42 19.87 23.67
C SER A 302 -13.29 20.56 22.32
N THR A 303 -12.78 19.84 21.32
CA THR A 303 -12.69 20.36 19.96
C THR A 303 -13.95 19.98 19.20
N THR A 304 -14.46 20.91 18.38
CA THR A 304 -15.30 20.52 17.24
C THR A 304 -14.55 19.39 16.56
N ASN A 305 -15.20 18.26 16.33
CA ASN A 305 -14.57 17.02 15.86
C ASN A 305 -14.08 17.17 14.40
N ILE A 306 -13.15 18.11 14.16
CA ILE A 306 -12.59 18.55 12.88
C ILE A 306 -11.97 17.34 12.19
N GLY A 307 -11.34 16.45 12.96
CA GLY A 307 -10.91 15.14 12.49
C GLY A 307 -12.05 14.36 11.84
N SER A 308 -13.12 14.02 12.59
CA SER A 308 -14.27 13.29 12.01
C SER A 308 -14.94 14.04 10.87
N ILE A 309 -14.97 15.38 10.86
CA ILE A 309 -15.51 16.18 9.74
C ILE A 309 -14.62 16.04 8.49
N ILE A 310 -13.30 16.18 8.62
CA ILE A 310 -12.36 16.00 7.52
C ILE A 310 -12.44 14.56 6.99
N PHE A 311 -12.50 13.57 7.88
CA PHE A 311 -12.70 12.17 7.51
C PHE A 311 -14.03 11.95 6.81
N ALA A 312 -15.12 12.56 7.27
CA ALA A 312 -16.43 12.49 6.63
C ALA A 312 -16.41 13.09 5.21
N ILE A 313 -15.73 14.22 5.00
CA ILE A 313 -15.54 14.83 3.67
C ILE A 313 -14.72 13.89 2.77
N PHE A 314 -13.63 13.33 3.29
CA PHE A 314 -12.79 12.40 2.55
C PHE A 314 -13.57 11.15 2.12
N TYR A 315 -14.42 10.61 2.99
CA TYR A 315 -15.33 9.50 2.66
C TYR A 315 -16.37 9.88 1.62
N LEU A 316 -16.96 11.06 1.73
CA LEU A 316 -17.93 11.56 0.75
C LEU A 316 -17.29 11.66 -0.64
N LEU A 317 -16.07 12.20 -0.74
CA LEU A 317 -15.33 12.26 -2.01
C LEU A 317 -15.01 10.87 -2.56
N TRP A 318 -14.54 9.94 -1.71
CA TRP A 318 -14.21 8.59 -2.15
C TRP A 318 -15.46 7.81 -2.61
N PHE A 319 -16.53 7.81 -1.83
CA PHE A 319 -17.77 7.13 -2.20
C PHE A 319 -18.42 7.79 -3.42
N GLY A 320 -18.33 9.12 -3.54
CA GLY A 320 -18.72 9.86 -4.73
C GLY A 320 -17.94 9.43 -5.97
N TYR A 321 -16.62 9.27 -5.87
CA TYR A 321 -15.79 8.78 -6.97
C TYR A 321 -16.16 7.34 -7.37
N ILE A 322 -16.31 6.43 -6.41
CA ILE A 322 -16.72 5.04 -6.71
C ILE A 322 -18.12 5.02 -7.35
N GLY A 323 -19.05 5.80 -6.80
CA GLY A 323 -20.38 6.06 -7.38
C GLY A 323 -20.31 6.48 -8.83
N TYR A 324 -19.54 7.53 -9.12
CA TYR A 324 -19.33 8.01 -10.48
C TYR A 324 -18.77 6.91 -11.40
N THR A 325 -17.77 6.14 -10.95
CA THR A 325 -17.19 5.08 -11.78
C THR A 325 -18.18 3.97 -12.12
N PHE A 326 -19.14 3.67 -11.24
CA PHE A 326 -20.14 2.62 -11.46
C PHE A 326 -21.35 3.10 -12.26
N TRP A 327 -21.69 4.39 -12.19
CA TRP A 327 -22.78 4.98 -12.98
C TRP A 327 -22.37 5.39 -14.41
N LYS A 328 -21.10 5.76 -14.62
CA LYS A 328 -20.60 6.11 -15.95
C LYS A 328 -20.77 4.92 -16.91
N LYS A 329 -21.21 5.17 -18.15
CA LYS A 329 -21.18 4.14 -19.21
C LYS A 329 -19.74 3.67 -19.42
N GLN A 330 -19.53 2.36 -19.36
CA GLN A 330 -18.20 1.78 -19.47
C GLN A 330 -18.05 1.03 -20.78
N ASP A 331 -17.14 1.50 -21.62
CA ASP A 331 -16.91 0.95 -22.97
C ASP A 331 -16.15 -0.38 -22.92
N ALA A 332 -15.35 -0.61 -21.86
CA ALA A 332 -14.61 -1.84 -21.69
C ALA A 332 -15.42 -2.88 -20.91
N SER A 333 -15.66 -4.06 -21.51
CA SER A 333 -16.38 -5.19 -20.89
C SER A 333 -15.81 -5.57 -19.53
N ARG A 334 -14.48 -5.48 -19.37
CA ARG A 334 -13.77 -5.75 -18.12
C ARG A 334 -14.22 -4.87 -16.96
N LEU A 335 -14.50 -3.60 -17.23
CA LEU A 335 -14.94 -2.66 -16.21
C LEU A 335 -16.43 -2.90 -15.95
N LYS A 336 -17.25 -3.11 -16.99
CA LYS A 336 -18.71 -3.31 -16.88
C LYS A 336 -19.06 -4.44 -15.91
N PHE A 337 -18.40 -5.59 -16.03
CA PHE A 337 -18.75 -6.82 -15.28
C PHE A 337 -17.84 -7.15 -14.08
N ARG A 338 -16.82 -6.35 -13.79
CA ARG A 338 -15.91 -6.58 -12.66
C ARG A 338 -15.86 -5.36 -11.75
N VAL A 339 -15.63 -5.59 -10.46
CA VAL A 339 -15.18 -4.54 -9.54
C VAL A 339 -13.73 -4.83 -9.14
N SER A 340 -12.92 -3.78 -9.01
CA SER A 340 -11.56 -3.94 -8.49
C SER A 340 -11.62 -4.43 -7.04
N GLY A 341 -10.92 -5.51 -6.72
CA GLY A 341 -10.84 -6.02 -5.35
C GLY A 341 -10.25 -5.01 -4.38
N PHE A 342 -9.31 -4.16 -4.85
CA PHE A 342 -8.75 -3.07 -4.06
C PHE A 342 -9.80 -2.02 -3.69
N THR A 343 -10.71 -1.68 -4.62
CA THR A 343 -11.84 -0.78 -4.33
C THR A 343 -12.75 -1.36 -3.26
N LEU A 344 -13.09 -2.65 -3.35
CA LEU A 344 -13.92 -3.32 -2.34
C LEU A 344 -13.22 -3.41 -0.98
N LEU A 345 -11.90 -3.64 -0.97
CA LEU A 345 -11.09 -3.67 0.25
C LEU A 345 -11.07 -2.29 0.93
N ILE A 346 -10.84 -1.22 0.17
CA ILE A 346 -10.88 0.15 0.70
C ILE A 346 -12.27 0.44 1.31
N VAL A 347 -13.35 0.10 0.60
CA VAL A 347 -14.71 0.30 1.11
C VAL A 347 -14.93 -0.50 2.39
N ALA A 348 -14.49 -1.76 2.45
CA ALA A 348 -14.63 -2.60 3.64
C ALA A 348 -13.88 -2.00 4.85
N VAL A 349 -12.65 -1.52 4.66
CA VAL A 349 -11.87 -0.85 5.71
C VAL A 349 -12.60 0.40 6.21
N PHE A 350 -13.08 1.26 5.31
CA PHE A 350 -13.79 2.48 5.72
C PHE A 350 -15.11 2.20 6.42
N VAL A 351 -15.92 1.27 5.90
CA VAL A 351 -17.17 0.85 6.54
C VAL A 351 -16.89 0.24 7.92
N PHE A 352 -15.79 -0.50 8.07
CA PHE A 352 -15.37 -1.03 9.36
C PHE A 352 -15.06 0.10 10.36
N PHE A 353 -14.29 1.12 9.97
CA PHE A 353 -14.08 2.30 10.81
C PHE A 353 -15.39 2.99 11.20
N LEU A 354 -16.32 3.15 10.25
CA LEU A 354 -17.64 3.72 10.53
C LEU A 354 -18.44 2.89 11.54
N LEU A 355 -18.37 1.56 11.46
CA LEU A 355 -19.02 0.67 12.43
C LEU A 355 -18.49 0.89 13.84
N PHE A 356 -17.16 0.98 14.02
CA PHE A 356 -16.57 1.23 15.34
C PHE A 356 -16.94 2.61 15.89
N GLU A 357 -16.92 3.64 15.04
CA GLU A 357 -17.23 5.00 15.47
C GLU A 357 -18.71 5.15 15.87
N THR A 358 -19.62 4.56 15.10
CA THR A 358 -21.07 4.61 15.37
C THR A 358 -21.51 3.66 16.48
N ALA A 359 -20.82 2.53 16.69
CA ALA A 359 -21.13 1.57 17.74
C ALA A 359 -21.16 2.20 19.14
N GLY A 360 -20.24 3.12 19.41
CA GLY A 360 -20.14 3.83 20.68
C GLY A 360 -21.27 4.84 20.96
N SER A 361 -22.24 5.01 20.05
CA SER A 361 -23.36 5.95 20.23
C SER A 361 -24.73 5.38 19.85
N ILE A 362 -24.86 4.05 19.76
CA ILE A 362 -26.12 3.36 19.43
C ILE A 362 -27.17 3.51 20.56
N SER A 363 -26.74 3.65 21.81
CA SER A 363 -27.64 3.83 22.96
C SER A 363 -27.23 5.05 23.79
N ASN A 364 -28.18 5.59 24.55
CA ASN A 364 -27.93 6.71 25.47
C ASN A 364 -26.83 6.35 26.47
N ASP A 365 -26.87 5.15 27.05
CA ASP A 365 -25.85 4.68 27.99
C ASP A 365 -24.44 4.69 27.38
N LEU A 366 -24.30 4.29 26.11
CA LEU A 366 -23.02 4.31 25.42
C LEU A 366 -22.53 5.74 25.15
N VAL A 367 -23.45 6.67 24.87
CA VAL A 367 -23.12 8.09 24.79
C VAL A 367 -22.68 8.63 26.15
N MET A 368 -23.39 8.29 27.23
CA MET A 368 -23.05 8.71 28.60
C MET A 368 -21.71 8.14 29.06
N LYS A 369 -21.32 6.93 28.66
CA LYS A 369 -19.99 6.38 28.96
C LYS A 369 -18.84 7.25 28.45
N LYS A 370 -19.05 8.07 27.41
CA LYS A 370 -18.03 9.02 26.92
C LYS A 370 -17.73 10.13 27.93
N TRP A 371 -18.63 10.35 28.88
CA TRP A 371 -18.49 11.32 29.97
C TRP A 371 -17.85 10.74 31.22
N ASN A 372 -17.49 9.45 31.27
CA ASN A 372 -16.92 8.80 32.46
C ASN A 372 -15.63 9.47 32.97
N SER A 373 -14.85 10.10 32.09
CA SER A 373 -13.65 10.86 32.47
C SER A 373 -13.95 12.04 33.39
N TYR A 374 -15.18 12.57 33.35
CA TYR A 374 -15.61 13.68 34.21
C TYR A 374 -15.92 13.24 35.64
N GLY A 375 -16.13 11.94 35.90
CA GLY A 375 -16.26 11.41 37.26
C GLY A 375 -14.96 11.51 38.06
N SER A 376 -13.82 11.50 37.37
CA SER A 376 -12.50 11.70 37.98
C SER A 376 -12.06 13.17 38.01
N LEU A 377 -12.88 14.10 37.50
CA LEU A 377 -12.56 15.53 37.57
C LEU A 377 -12.56 15.98 39.04
N SER A 378 -11.81 17.01 39.38
CA SER A 378 -11.76 17.61 40.71
C SER A 378 -11.23 19.03 40.59
N ILE A 379 -11.46 19.85 41.62
CA ILE A 379 -10.84 21.17 41.72
C ILE A 379 -9.94 21.24 42.94
N LYS A 380 -8.88 22.02 42.83
CA LYS A 380 -8.00 22.39 43.94
C LYS A 380 -8.05 23.90 44.11
N LEU A 381 -8.52 24.36 45.27
CA LEU A 381 -8.58 25.79 45.59
C LEU A 381 -7.18 26.32 45.94
N ALA A 382 -6.93 27.60 45.64
CA ALA A 382 -5.69 28.27 46.00
C ALA A 382 -5.51 28.26 47.53
N GLY A 383 -4.39 27.71 47.99
CA GLY A 383 -4.08 27.57 49.41
C GLY A 383 -4.44 26.22 50.03
N GLU A 384 -5.17 25.35 49.32
CA GLU A 384 -5.43 23.98 49.77
C GLU A 384 -4.32 23.02 49.30
N THR A 385 -4.00 22.01 50.12
CA THR A 385 -2.97 21.01 49.80
C THR A 385 -3.50 19.90 48.90
N ASN A 386 -4.76 19.50 49.08
CA ASN A 386 -5.39 18.40 48.37
C ASN A 386 -6.55 18.88 47.47
N PRO A 387 -6.73 18.30 46.27
CA PRO A 387 -7.92 18.54 45.46
C PRO A 387 -9.17 17.97 46.17
N ILE A 388 -10.32 18.62 45.97
CA ILE A 388 -11.63 18.16 46.45
C ILE A 388 -12.15 17.10 45.48
N PRO A 389 -12.21 15.81 45.85
CA PRO A 389 -12.69 14.75 44.97
C PRO A 389 -14.21 14.85 44.73
N ILE A 390 -14.65 14.61 43.50
CA ILE A 390 -16.07 14.55 43.12
C ILE A 390 -16.77 13.30 43.66
N ASN A 391 -16.01 12.22 43.86
CA ASN A 391 -16.55 10.88 44.12
C ASN A 391 -17.10 10.67 45.54
N ASP A 392 -16.89 11.60 46.48
CA ASP A 392 -17.35 11.39 47.87
C ASP A 392 -18.88 11.59 48.04
N PHE A 393 -19.61 12.08 47.02
CA PHE A 393 -20.98 12.57 47.20
C PHE A 393 -21.96 12.36 46.02
N ASN A 394 -21.78 11.37 45.14
CA ASN A 394 -22.68 11.07 44.00
C ASN A 394 -22.92 12.23 43.00
N TYR A 395 -22.12 13.30 43.03
CA TYR A 395 -22.32 14.46 42.13
C TYR A 395 -22.15 14.12 40.65
N TYR A 396 -21.36 13.09 40.34
CA TYR A 396 -21.23 12.60 38.97
C TYR A 396 -22.53 11.97 38.45
N ASP A 397 -23.23 11.18 39.27
CA ASP A 397 -24.49 10.56 38.87
C ASP A 397 -25.59 11.62 38.69
N ASP A 398 -25.64 12.63 39.56
CA ASP A 398 -26.53 13.78 39.42
C ASP A 398 -26.22 14.60 38.16
N PHE A 399 -24.93 14.78 37.84
CA PHE A 399 -24.48 15.42 36.60
C PHE A 399 -24.96 14.64 35.37
N ILE A 400 -24.78 13.31 35.33
CA ILE A 400 -25.23 12.47 34.22
C ILE A 400 -26.76 12.46 34.11
N ALA A 401 -27.48 12.40 35.23
CA ALA A 401 -28.94 12.48 35.24
C ALA A 401 -29.42 13.82 34.64
N LYS A 402 -28.82 14.94 35.07
CA LYS A 402 -29.19 16.28 34.57
C LYS A 402 -28.77 16.50 33.12
N LEU A 403 -27.62 15.99 32.70
CA LEU A 403 -27.19 15.98 31.30
C LEU A 403 -28.20 15.21 30.43
N THR A 404 -28.61 14.02 30.88
CA THR A 404 -29.58 13.18 30.16
C THR A 404 -30.93 13.86 30.04
N LEU A 405 -31.39 14.55 31.09
CA LEU A 405 -32.65 15.30 31.08
C LEU A 405 -32.59 16.54 30.17
N ASN A 406 -31.56 17.37 30.32
CA ASN A 406 -31.41 18.62 29.57
C ASN A 406 -31.21 18.37 28.06
N TYR A 407 -30.56 17.27 27.70
CA TYR A 407 -30.23 16.91 26.32
C TYR A 407 -31.03 15.71 25.80
N ALA A 408 -32.15 15.34 26.44
CA ALA A 408 -32.91 14.13 26.11
C ALA A 408 -33.31 14.06 24.63
N SER A 409 -33.73 15.19 24.04
CA SER A 409 -34.11 15.25 22.62
C SER A 409 -32.90 15.06 21.71
N GLN A 410 -31.79 15.71 22.02
CA GLN A 410 -30.55 15.66 21.25
C GLN A 410 -29.95 14.25 21.31
N LEU A 411 -29.97 13.61 22.48
CA LEU A 411 -29.54 12.22 22.66
C LEU A 411 -30.40 11.24 21.85
N LYS A 412 -31.72 11.44 21.79
CA LYS A 412 -32.61 10.63 20.93
C LYS A 412 -32.27 10.79 19.44
N VAL A 413 -31.95 12.00 18.99
CA VAL A 413 -31.54 12.24 17.59
C VAL A 413 -30.18 11.58 17.31
N VAL A 414 -29.20 11.75 18.19
CA VAL A 414 -27.86 11.15 18.07
C VAL A 414 -27.93 9.63 18.02
N THR A 415 -28.70 9.01 18.92
CA THR A 415 -28.85 7.55 18.96
C THR A 415 -29.59 7.04 17.72
N SER A 416 -30.66 7.71 17.29
CA SER A 416 -31.40 7.33 16.08
C SER A 416 -30.52 7.40 14.83
N LEU A 417 -29.77 8.50 14.65
CA LEU A 417 -28.83 8.65 13.54
C LEU A 417 -27.69 7.63 13.62
N SER A 418 -27.20 7.32 14.82
CA SER A 418 -26.16 6.30 15.03
C SER A 418 -26.67 4.91 14.67
N ILE A 419 -27.90 4.55 15.04
CA ILE A 419 -28.53 3.28 14.66
C ILE A 419 -28.67 3.19 13.13
N CYS A 420 -29.19 4.24 12.49
CA CYS A 420 -29.33 4.28 11.03
C CYS A 420 -27.96 4.15 10.32
N ALA A 421 -26.95 4.88 10.78
CA ALA A 421 -25.59 4.80 10.25
C ALA A 421 -24.93 3.44 10.49
N PHE A 422 -25.20 2.81 11.65
CA PHE A 422 -24.68 1.49 11.99
C PHE A 422 -25.31 0.39 11.13
N VAL A 423 -26.64 0.36 11.03
CA VAL A 423 -27.38 -0.62 10.22
C VAL A 423 -27.02 -0.47 8.73
N SER A 424 -26.99 0.75 8.21
CA SER A 424 -26.59 1.00 6.82
C SER A 424 -25.13 0.61 6.55
N SER A 425 -24.23 0.85 7.50
CA SER A 425 -22.84 0.35 7.43
C SER A 425 -22.78 -1.18 7.37
N ILE A 426 -23.54 -1.91 8.19
CA ILE A 426 -23.59 -3.39 8.13
C ILE A 426 -24.07 -3.85 6.76
N LEU A 427 -25.15 -3.27 6.25
CA LEU A 427 -25.68 -3.60 4.93
C LEU A 427 -24.66 -3.28 3.81
N THR A 428 -23.87 -2.22 3.96
CA THR A 428 -22.78 -1.88 3.03
C THR A 428 -21.69 -2.93 3.06
N LEU A 429 -21.29 -3.38 4.25
CA LEU A 429 -20.29 -4.42 4.39
C LEU A 429 -20.77 -5.74 3.77
N MET A 430 -22.01 -6.13 4.03
CA MET A 430 -22.63 -7.30 3.41
C MET A 430 -22.67 -7.17 1.88
N GLY A 431 -23.05 -5.99 1.36
CA GLY A 431 -23.03 -5.71 -0.08
C GLY A 431 -21.62 -5.80 -0.68
N ALA A 432 -20.60 -5.35 0.05
CA ALA A 432 -19.20 -5.46 -0.39
C ALA A 432 -18.76 -6.92 -0.47
N ILE A 433 -19.08 -7.73 0.55
CA ILE A 433 -18.80 -9.17 0.58
C ILE A 433 -19.53 -9.88 -0.56
N MET A 434 -20.81 -9.57 -0.78
CA MET A 434 -21.58 -10.11 -1.90
C MET A 434 -20.93 -9.79 -3.26
N LEU A 435 -20.46 -8.55 -3.45
CA LEU A 435 -19.72 -8.17 -4.66
C LEU A 435 -18.39 -8.91 -4.82
N VAL A 436 -17.69 -9.25 -3.73
CA VAL A 436 -16.47 -10.08 -3.78
C VAL A 436 -16.81 -11.50 -4.26
N ILE A 437 -17.89 -12.09 -3.74
CA ILE A 437 -18.32 -13.46 -4.09
C ILE A 437 -18.76 -13.54 -5.56
N ILE A 438 -19.53 -12.55 -6.03
CA ILE A 438 -20.05 -12.51 -7.42
C ILE A 438 -18.98 -12.05 -8.42
N ASN A 439 -17.90 -11.42 -7.96
CA ASN A 439 -16.85 -10.90 -8.84
C ASN A 439 -16.27 -12.02 -9.72
N PRO A 440 -16.20 -11.86 -11.05
CA PRO A 440 -15.79 -12.93 -11.92
C PRO A 440 -14.29 -13.27 -11.74
N LYS A 441 -13.99 -14.57 -11.66
CA LYS A 441 -12.62 -15.08 -11.52
C LYS A 441 -11.86 -14.94 -12.83
N LYS A 442 -10.55 -14.66 -12.74
CA LYS A 442 -9.66 -14.56 -13.90
C LYS A 442 -9.64 -15.90 -14.65
N ASP A 443 -9.72 -15.83 -15.97
CA ASP A 443 -9.52 -16.99 -16.83
C ASP A 443 -8.05 -17.12 -17.19
N VAL A 444 -7.34 -17.96 -16.45
CA VAL A 444 -5.90 -18.18 -16.65
C VAL A 444 -5.61 -18.73 -18.06
N GLN A 445 -6.48 -19.60 -18.58
CA GLN A 445 -6.28 -20.19 -19.90
C GLN A 445 -6.47 -19.15 -21.02
N LYS A 446 -7.53 -18.34 -20.94
CA LYS A 446 -7.75 -17.25 -21.90
C LYS A 446 -6.64 -16.20 -21.85
N ILE A 447 -6.12 -15.87 -20.66
CA ILE A 447 -4.98 -14.96 -20.49
C ILE A 447 -3.70 -15.56 -21.07
N MET A 448 -3.43 -16.85 -20.84
CA MET A 448 -2.26 -17.53 -21.41
C MET A 448 -2.34 -17.58 -22.94
N LYS A 449 -3.51 -17.90 -23.50
CA LYS A 449 -3.76 -17.85 -24.95
C LYS A 449 -3.52 -16.45 -25.50
N ALA A 450 -4.10 -15.41 -24.87
CA ALA A 450 -3.88 -14.03 -25.29
C ALA A 450 -2.40 -13.59 -25.21
N ARG A 451 -1.64 -14.04 -24.21
CA ARG A 451 -0.19 -13.78 -24.14
C ARG A 451 0.58 -14.47 -25.25
N ALA A 452 0.24 -15.72 -25.57
CA ALA A 452 0.86 -16.46 -26.66
C ALA A 452 0.55 -15.79 -28.01
N GLU A 453 -0.70 -15.42 -28.26
CA GLU A 453 -1.13 -14.70 -29.46
C GLU A 453 -0.43 -13.35 -29.60
N GLN A 454 -0.29 -12.59 -28.52
CA GLN A 454 0.43 -11.32 -28.55
C GLN A 454 1.93 -11.51 -28.82
N ALA A 455 2.54 -12.55 -28.25
CA ALA A 455 3.94 -12.88 -28.52
C ALA A 455 4.13 -13.27 -30.00
N ASN A 456 3.24 -14.09 -30.55
CA ASN A 456 3.27 -14.50 -31.95
C ASN A 456 3.09 -13.30 -32.89
N ALA A 457 2.11 -12.44 -32.62
CA ALA A 457 1.87 -11.22 -33.40
C ALA A 457 3.08 -10.28 -33.36
N THR A 458 3.70 -10.14 -32.19
CA THR A 458 4.88 -9.31 -32.00
C THR A 458 6.09 -9.88 -32.76
N MET A 459 6.33 -11.20 -32.66
CA MET A 459 7.41 -11.87 -33.41
C MET A 459 7.20 -11.81 -34.93
N ALA A 460 5.96 -11.96 -35.40
CA ALA A 460 5.63 -11.84 -36.82
C ALA A 460 5.88 -10.43 -37.34
N ALA A 461 5.43 -9.40 -36.61
CA ALA A 461 5.69 -8.01 -36.96
C ALA A 461 7.20 -7.70 -37.01
N MET A 462 7.99 -8.27 -36.09
CA MET A 462 9.45 -8.17 -36.07
C MET A 462 10.13 -8.86 -37.26
N GLN A 463 9.48 -9.86 -37.85
CA GLN A 463 9.92 -10.54 -39.08
C GLN A 463 9.34 -9.88 -40.35
N GLY A 464 8.64 -8.75 -40.23
CA GLY A 464 7.97 -8.09 -41.36
C GLY A 464 6.74 -8.83 -41.89
N LYS A 465 6.20 -9.80 -41.15
CA LYS A 465 5.01 -10.58 -41.51
C LYS A 465 3.76 -10.03 -40.82
N HIS A 466 2.64 -10.00 -41.54
CA HIS A 466 1.35 -9.69 -40.95
C HIS A 466 0.79 -10.91 -40.21
N TYR A 467 0.33 -10.72 -38.99
CA TYR A 467 -0.29 -11.77 -38.17
C TYR A 467 -1.64 -11.27 -37.65
N GLU A 468 -2.69 -12.00 -37.99
CA GLU A 468 -4.04 -11.71 -37.52
C GLU A 468 -4.26 -12.42 -36.17
N ILE A 469 -4.60 -11.64 -35.15
CA ILE A 469 -4.87 -12.15 -33.80
C ILE A 469 -6.24 -12.85 -33.81
N ASP A 470 -6.31 -14.04 -33.23
CA ASP A 470 -7.55 -14.81 -33.09
C ASP A 470 -8.71 -13.96 -32.54
N SER A 471 -9.74 -13.78 -33.37
CA SER A 471 -10.92 -12.96 -33.07
C SER A 471 -11.74 -13.50 -31.89
N SER A 472 -11.66 -14.81 -31.59
CA SER A 472 -12.35 -15.45 -30.47
C SER A 472 -11.86 -14.96 -29.09
N LEU A 473 -10.71 -14.28 -29.03
CA LEU A 473 -10.23 -13.64 -27.80
C LEU A 473 -11.03 -12.40 -27.42
N PHE A 474 -11.67 -11.76 -28.38
CA PHE A 474 -12.45 -10.54 -28.20
C PHE A 474 -13.93 -10.88 -28.07
N ASP A 475 -14.63 -10.08 -27.28
CA ASP A 475 -16.09 -10.16 -27.24
C ASP A 475 -16.63 -9.71 -28.60
N GLU A 476 -17.43 -10.56 -29.25
CA GLU A 476 -18.26 -10.15 -30.40
C GLU A 476 -19.20 -9.03 -29.97
N ASP A 477 -19.47 -8.11 -30.88
CA ASP A 477 -20.27 -6.92 -30.60
C ASP A 477 -21.62 -7.32 -29.98
N GLU A 478 -21.79 -7.03 -28.69
CA GLU A 478 -23.13 -6.81 -28.11
C GLU A 478 -23.65 -5.49 -28.71
N GLN A 479 -23.95 -5.47 -30.02
CA GLN A 479 -24.86 -4.48 -30.60
C GLN A 479 -26.25 -4.78 -30.04
N LYS A 480 -26.61 -4.09 -28.96
CA LYS A 480 -27.95 -3.52 -28.71
C LYS A 480 -27.93 -2.61 -27.49
#